data_AF-A0A534YH73-F1
#
_entry.id   AF-A0A534YH73-F1
#
_cell.length_a   1.000
_cell.length_b   1.000
_cell.length_c   1.000
_cell.angle_alpha   90.00
_cell.angle_beta   90.00
_cell.angle_gamma   90.00
#
_symmetry.space_group_name_H-M   'P 1'
#
loop_
_entity.id
_entity.type
_entity.pdbx_description
1 polymer ?
#
loop_
_entity_poly.entity_id
_entity_poly.type
_entity_poly.pdbx_seq_one_letter_code
_entity_poly.pdbx_strand_id
1 'polypeptide(L)'
;MKRMIPIVDLKTGEVSVRSSDTSTLDVPFDLDRGRGVASLLKSHAHYFSTTGKSAITATFARPLSLRVRGEECLVANLSEAMTERCSFTLSAVEPRQD
;
A
#
# COMPACT_ATOMS: atom_id res chain seq x y z
N MET A 1 7.85 13.46 -17.63
CA MET A 1 8.26 12.13 -17.13
C MET A 1 7.81 11.99 -15.69
N LYS A 2 7.13 10.89 -15.35
CA LYS A 2 6.72 10.64 -13.95
C LYS A 2 7.94 10.16 -13.16
N ARG A 3 8.12 10.67 -11.93
CA ARG A 3 9.20 10.23 -11.06
C ARG A 3 8.92 8.77 -10.67
N MET A 4 9.96 7.95 -10.68
CA MET A 4 9.88 6.55 -10.28
C MET A 4 10.43 6.42 -8.85
N ILE A 5 9.72 5.70 -7.99
CA ILE A 5 10.03 5.55 -6.56
C ILE A 5 10.15 4.04 -6.27
N PRO A 6 11.31 3.57 -5.76
CA PRO A 6 11.48 2.19 -5.33
C PRO A 6 10.70 1.92 -4.03
N ILE A 7 10.11 0.73 -3.96
CA ILE A 7 9.41 0.21 -2.79
C ILE A 7 9.84 -1.23 -2.54
N VAL A 8 9.81 -1.67 -1.29
CA VAL A 8 10.01 -3.07 -0.90
C VAL A 8 8.67 -3.66 -0.48
N ASP A 9 8.24 -4.73 -1.11
CA ASP A 9 7.14 -5.55 -0.63
C ASP A 9 7.53 -6.20 0.70
N LEU A 10 6.84 -5.87 1.79
CA LEU A 10 7.22 -6.33 3.13
C LEU A 10 6.83 -7.79 3.41
N LYS A 11 6.09 -8.42 2.49
CA LYS A 11 5.71 -9.83 2.58
C LYS A 11 6.70 -10.73 1.86
N THR A 12 7.17 -10.33 0.68
CA THR A 12 8.09 -11.12 -0.15
C THR A 12 9.54 -10.63 -0.07
N GLY A 13 9.78 -9.40 0.36
CA GLY A 13 11.06 -8.72 0.28
C GLY A 13 11.42 -8.23 -1.12
N GLU A 14 10.50 -8.35 -2.10
CA GLU A 14 10.76 -7.95 -3.48
C GLU A 14 10.82 -6.43 -3.62
N VAL A 15 11.91 -5.93 -4.21
CA VAL A 15 12.05 -4.52 -4.56
C VAL A 15 11.40 -4.29 -5.93
N SER A 16 10.46 -3.34 -5.99
CA SER A 16 9.83 -2.92 -7.23
C SER A 16 9.84 -1.40 -7.38
N VAL A 17 9.77 -0.91 -8.61
CA VAL A 17 9.77 0.53 -8.89
C VAL A 17 8.38 0.97 -9.33
N ARG A 18 7.79 1.95 -8.64
CA ARG A 18 6.43 2.45 -8.88
C ARG A 18 6.45 3.91 -9.31
N SER A 19 5.38 4.33 -9.99
CA SER A 19 5.22 5.74 -10.36
C SER A 19 4.92 6.59 -9.12
N SER A 20 5.37 7.84 -9.13
CA SER A 20 5.16 8.77 -8.02
C SER A 20 3.69 9.07 -7.71
N ASP A 21 2.81 8.88 -8.69
CA ASP A 21 1.35 9.01 -8.55
C ASP A 21 0.64 7.71 -8.18
N THR A 22 1.37 6.60 -7.96
CA THR A 22 0.77 5.35 -7.50
C THR A 22 0.02 5.59 -6.18
N SER A 23 -1.24 5.15 -6.13
CA SER A 23 -2.08 5.28 -4.94
C SER A 23 -1.54 4.47 -3.78
N THR A 24 -1.59 5.06 -2.59
CA THR A 24 -1.17 4.44 -1.33
C THR A 24 -2.18 4.72 -0.23
N LEU A 25 -2.26 3.83 0.77
CA LEU A 25 -3.09 3.98 1.96
C LEU A 25 -2.22 3.90 3.21
N ASP A 26 -2.69 4.55 4.28
CA ASP A 26 -2.08 4.42 5.60
C ASP A 26 -2.26 2.99 6.11
N VAL A 27 -1.28 2.49 6.85
CA VAL A 27 -1.33 1.14 7.44
C VAL A 27 -2.16 1.20 8.72
N PRO A 28 -3.29 0.46 8.81
CA PRO A 28 -4.01 0.34 10.07
C PRO A 28 -3.12 -0.29 11.15
N PHE A 29 -3.19 0.22 12.38
CA PHE A 29 -2.37 -0.27 13.50
C PHE A 29 -2.57 -1.77 13.78
N ASP A 30 -3.80 -2.25 13.59
CA ASP A 30 -4.17 -3.64 13.83
C ASP A 30 -4.09 -4.52 12.57
N LEU A 31 -3.47 -4.06 11.46
CA LEU A 31 -3.33 -4.86 10.24
C LEU A 31 -2.56 -6.16 10.51
N ASP A 32 -3.10 -7.29 10.03
CA ASP A 32 -2.37 -8.55 9.97
C ASP A 32 -1.24 -8.45 8.94
N ARG A 33 -0.03 -8.22 9.46
CA ARG A 33 1.19 -8.10 8.67
C ARG A 33 1.55 -9.39 7.94
N GLY A 34 1.12 -10.56 8.43
CA GLY A 34 1.33 -11.84 7.75
C GLY A 34 0.54 -11.96 6.45
N ARG A 35 -0.64 -11.34 6.40
CA ARG A 35 -1.43 -11.21 5.16
C ARG A 35 -0.94 -10.05 4.32
N GLY A 36 -0.73 -8.88 4.95
CA GLY A 36 -0.14 -7.70 4.34
C GLY A 36 -0.92 -7.14 3.15
N VAL A 37 -2.24 -7.35 3.11
CA VAL A 37 -3.09 -6.94 1.98
C VAL A 37 -4.31 -6.17 2.45
N ALA A 38 -4.71 -5.19 1.65
CA ALA A 38 -5.97 -4.47 1.80
C ALA A 38 -6.66 -4.33 0.44
N SER A 39 -7.97 -4.12 0.43
CA SER A 39 -8.73 -3.78 -0.76
C SER A 39 -9.50 -2.50 -0.51
N LEU A 40 -9.36 -1.52 -1.41
CA LEU A 40 -10.12 -0.29 -1.35
C LEU A 40 -11.40 -0.45 -2.15
N LEU A 41 -12.54 -0.23 -1.51
CA LEU A 41 -13.85 -0.10 -2.14
C LEU A 41 -14.38 1.30 -1.84
N LYS A 42 -14.48 2.14 -2.88
CA LYS A 42 -14.81 3.57 -2.73
C LYS A 42 -13.83 4.27 -1.78
N SER A 43 -14.27 4.67 -0.59
CA SER A 43 -13.49 5.35 0.46
C SER A 43 -13.20 4.46 1.68
N HIS A 44 -13.40 3.15 1.57
CA HIS A 44 -13.24 2.20 2.68
C HIS A 44 -12.22 1.13 2.33
N ALA A 45 -11.20 0.99 3.17
CA ALA A 45 -10.23 -0.09 3.08
C ALA A 45 -10.74 -1.29 3.87
N HIS A 46 -10.83 -2.42 3.19
CA HIS A 46 -11.08 -3.74 3.76
C HIS A 46 -9.75 -4.44 3.96
N TYR A 47 -9.48 -4.91 5.17
CA TYR A 47 -8.24 -5.60 5.50
C TYR A 47 -8.49 -6.70 6.52
N PHE A 48 -7.49 -7.54 6.77
CA PHE A 48 -7.52 -8.50 7.87
C PHE A 48 -6.76 -7.92 9.06
N SER A 49 -7.39 -7.92 10.23
CA SER A 49 -6.72 -7.50 11.45
C SER A 49 -5.91 -8.64 12.06
N THR A 50 -5.02 -8.31 13.01
CA THR A 50 -4.23 -9.26 13.80
C THR A 50 -5.07 -10.29 14.55
N THR A 51 -6.37 -10.03 14.74
CA THR A 51 -7.33 -11.01 15.29
C THR A 51 -7.84 -12.03 14.26
N GLY A 52 -7.38 -11.93 13.01
CA GLY A 52 -7.81 -12.75 11.87
C GLY A 52 -9.16 -12.34 11.27
N LYS A 53 -9.80 -11.28 11.78
CA LYS A 53 -11.12 -10.81 11.34
C LYS A 53 -10.99 -9.79 10.21
N SER A 54 -11.97 -9.75 9.31
CA SER A 54 -12.08 -8.67 8.34
C SER A 54 -12.49 -7.38 9.04
N ALA A 55 -11.71 -6.33 8.86
CA ALA A 55 -11.94 -4.99 9.36
C ALA A 55 -12.12 -4.01 8.20
N ILE A 56 -12.85 -2.93 8.47
CA ILE A 56 -13.13 -1.87 7.49
C ILE A 56 -12.78 -0.55 8.15
N THR A 57 -12.01 0.29 7.47
CA THR A 57 -11.71 1.63 7.93
C THR A 57 -11.91 2.65 6.82
N ALA A 58 -12.40 3.83 7.18
CA ALA A 58 -12.46 4.95 6.25
C ALA A 58 -11.04 5.44 5.98
N THR A 59 -10.69 5.60 4.71
CA THR A 59 -9.35 6.01 4.32
C THR A 59 -9.38 6.76 2.99
N PHE A 60 -8.32 7.52 2.74
CA PHE A 60 -8.15 8.29 1.52
C PHE A 60 -6.84 7.89 0.86
N ALA A 61 -6.92 7.52 -0.42
CA ALA A 61 -5.74 7.27 -1.21
C ALA A 61 -4.89 8.53 -1.34
N ARG A 62 -3.59 8.39 -1.14
CA ARG A 62 -2.59 9.45 -1.33
C ARG A 62 -1.56 8.96 -2.35
N PRO A 63 -1.02 9.83 -3.20
CA PRO A 63 0.05 9.44 -4.11
C PRO A 63 1.33 9.08 -3.34
N LEU A 64 2.09 8.12 -3.88
CA LEU A 64 3.36 7.64 -3.32
C LEU A 64 4.38 8.76 -3.13
N SER A 65 4.32 9.84 -3.92
CA SER A 65 5.16 11.03 -3.76
C SER A 65 4.97 11.78 -2.45
N LEU A 66 3.85 11.59 -1.75
CA LEU A 66 3.57 12.17 -0.44
C LEU A 66 4.03 11.28 0.72
N ARG A 67 4.57 10.10 0.43
CA ARG A 67 5.10 9.19 1.44
C ARG A 67 6.53 9.54 1.79
N VAL A 68 6.86 9.39 3.07
CA VAL A 68 8.23 9.58 3.57
C VAL A 68 9.06 8.34 3.25
N ARG A 69 10.36 8.52 3.01
CA ARG A 69 11.29 7.38 2.84
C ARG A 69 11.37 6.56 4.13
N GLY A 70 11.38 5.24 3.98
CA GLY A 70 11.30 4.30 5.10
C GLY A 70 9.90 4.14 5.68
N GLU A 71 8.91 4.90 5.22
CA GLU A 71 7.52 4.77 5.69
C GLU A 71 6.89 3.49 5.14
N GLU A 72 6.20 2.78 6.02
CA GLU A 72 5.36 1.65 5.65
C GLU A 72 4.00 2.17 5.17
N CYS A 73 3.58 1.73 3.99
CA CYS A 73 2.29 2.07 3.42
C CYS A 73 1.73 0.90 2.61
N LEU A 74 0.42 0.89 2.45
CA LEU A 74 -0.26 -0.03 1.55
C LEU A 74 -0.16 0.58 0.14
N VAL A 75 0.48 -0.12 -0.81
CA VAL A 75 0.69 0.38 -2.18
C VAL A 75 -0.21 -0.35 -3.16
N ALA A 76 -0.90 0.40 -4.03
CA ALA A 76 -1.83 -0.14 -5.01
C ALA A 76 -1.14 -1.05 -6.03
N ASN A 77 -1.74 -2.21 -6.29
CA ASN A 77 -1.30 -3.13 -7.34
C ASN A 77 -1.79 -2.63 -8.71
N LEU A 78 -0.83 -2.35 -9.61
CA LEU A 78 -1.09 -1.79 -10.95
C LEU A 78 -1.93 -2.68 -11.87
N SER A 79 -2.08 -3.97 -11.57
CA SER A 79 -2.82 -4.92 -12.42
C SER A 79 -4.33 -4.71 -12.44
N GLU A 80 -4.87 -3.88 -11.54
CA GLU A 80 -6.32 -3.70 -11.35
C GLU A 80 -6.78 -2.26 -11.70
N ALA A 81 -6.13 -1.65 -12.70
CA ALA A 81 -6.20 -0.22 -12.98
C ALA A 81 -7.59 0.38 -13.28
N MET A 82 -8.69 -0.37 -13.33
CA MET A 82 -10.01 0.16 -13.70
C MET A 82 -11.23 -0.55 -13.08
N THR A 83 -11.12 -1.08 -11.86
CA THR A 83 -12.30 -1.60 -11.15
C THR A 83 -12.51 -0.88 -9.83
N GLU A 84 -13.77 -0.78 -9.38
CA GLU A 84 -14.18 -0.20 -8.09
C GLU A 84 -13.47 -0.84 -6.87
N ARG A 85 -12.71 -1.90 -7.09
CA ARG A 85 -11.83 -2.57 -6.15
C ARG A 85 -10.40 -2.47 -6.65
N CYS A 86 -9.54 -1.92 -5.81
CA CYS A 86 -8.10 -1.93 -6.00
C CYS A 86 -7.47 -2.64 -4.81
N SER A 87 -6.64 -3.65 -5.06
CA SER A 87 -5.85 -4.29 -4.01
C SER A 87 -4.58 -3.50 -3.73
N PHE A 88 -4.18 -3.53 -2.46
CA PHE A 88 -2.99 -2.90 -1.95
C PHE A 88 -2.18 -3.92 -1.19
N THR A 89 -0.86 -3.83 -1.32
CA THR A 89 0.09 -4.68 -0.60
C THR A 89 0.94 -3.84 0.33
N LEU A 90 1.21 -4.35 1.53
CA LEU A 90 2.04 -3.71 2.53
C LEU A 90 3.48 -3.62 2.02
N SER A 91 3.96 -2.40 1.85
CA SER A 91 5.29 -2.10 1.32
C SER A 91 5.96 -1.00 2.15
N ALA A 92 7.28 -0.94 2.10
CA ALA A 92 8.05 0.20 2.60
C ALA A 92 8.56 1.03 1.42
N VAL A 93 8.57 2.35 1.56
CA VAL A 93 9.28 3.22 0.61
C VAL A 93 10.77 3.05 0.85
N GLU A 94 11.51 2.58 -0.14
CA GLU A 94 12.95 2.32 0.02
C GLU A 94 13.68 3.59 0.50
N PRO A 95 14.57 3.47 1.49
CA PRO A 95 15.51 4.54 1.78
C PRO A 95 16.39 4.77 0.55
N ARG A 96 16.79 6.01 0.29
CA ARG A 96 17.85 6.25 -0.68
C ARG A 96 19.07 5.52 -0.14
N GLN A 97 19.51 4.46 -0.81
CA GLN A 97 20.83 3.91 -0.60
C GLN A 97 21.80 5.07 -0.86
N ASP A 98 22.38 5.59 0.21
CA ASP A 98 23.49 6.54 0.15
C ASP A 98 24.79 5.74 0.04
#